data_AF-A0A6I3UBF1-F1
#
_entry.id   AF-A0A6I3UBF1-F1
#
_cell.length_a   1.000
_cell.length_b   1.000
_cell.length_c   1.000
_cell.angle_alpha   90.00
_cell.angle_beta   90.00
_cell.angle_gamma   90.00
#
_symmetry.space_group_name_H-M   'P 1'
#
loop_
_entity.id
_entity.type
_entity.pdbx_description
1 polymer ?
#
loop_
_entity_poly.entity_id
_entity_poly.type
_entity_poly.pdbx_seq_one_letter_code
_entity_poly.pdbx_strand_id
1 'polypeptide(L)' 'FQQWLKLKAYANDNHIEIVGDMPIYVAEDSSDMWANPHLFKTDATGKATCIAGCPPDEFSATGQLWGNPIYDWEAMDK' A
#
# COMPACT_ATOMS: atom_id res chain seq x y z
N PHE A 1 -18.83 3.48 -7.39
CA PHE A 1 -18.70 4.60 -6.43
C PHE A 1 -19.96 5.45 -6.18
N GLN A 2 -21.12 5.20 -6.83
CA GLN A 2 -22.31 6.07 -6.69
C GLN A 2 -22.83 6.23 -5.25
N GLN A 3 -22.85 5.16 -4.46
CA GLN A 3 -23.34 5.20 -3.08
C GLN A 3 -22.41 5.99 -2.15
N TRP A 4 -21.10 5.75 -2.24
CA TRP A 4 -20.09 6.47 -1.46
C TRP A 4 -20.14 7.98 -1.71
N LEU A 5 -20.29 8.39 -2.98
CA LEU A 5 -20.37 9.81 -3.33
C LEU A 5 -21.62 10.48 -2.75
N LYS A 6 -22.77 9.78 -2.73
CA LYS A 6 -24.00 10.30 -2.09
C LYS A 6 -23.83 10.45 -0.58
N LEU A 7 -23.20 9.47 0.08
CA LEU A 7 -22.91 9.52 1.51
C LEU A 7 -21.95 10.66 1.85
N LYS A 8 -20.84 10.79 1.12
CA LYS A 8 -19.86 11.85 1.32
C LYS A 8 -20.48 13.23 1.12
N ALA A 9 -21.31 13.40 0.09
CA ALA A 9 -22.04 14.66 -0.15
C ALA A 9 -22.93 15.00 1.06
N TYR A 10 -23.76 14.06 1.51
CA TYR A 10 -24.61 14.27 2.68
C TYR A 10 -23.80 14.62 3.96
N ALA A 11 -22.69 13.94 4.21
CA ALA A 11 -21.82 14.26 5.35
C ALA A 11 -21.25 15.69 5.24
N ASN A 12 -20.74 16.06 4.07
CA ASN A 12 -20.16 17.38 3.83
C ASN A 12 -21.22 18.51 3.90
N ASP A 13 -22.44 18.26 3.44
CA ASP A 13 -23.58 19.19 3.57
C ASP A 13 -23.96 19.43 5.04
N ASN A 14 -23.62 18.49 5.94
CA ASN A 14 -23.81 18.60 7.39
C ASN A 14 -22.53 19.00 8.13
N HIS A 15 -21.53 19.56 7.42
CA HIS A 15 -20.24 19.99 7.99
C HIS A 15 -19.44 18.87 8.67
N ILE A 16 -19.66 17.62 8.25
CA ILE A 16 -18.88 16.46 8.70
C ILE A 16 -17.81 16.17 7.65
N GLU A 17 -16.56 16.11 8.10
CA GLU A 17 -15.41 15.71 7.29
C GLU A 17 -15.13 14.21 7.45
N ILE A 18 -14.64 13.58 6.39
CA ILE A 18 -14.30 12.16 6.37
C ILE A 18 -12.79 12.05 6.25
N VAL A 19 -12.16 11.43 7.25
CA VAL A 19 -10.75 11.07 7.24
C VAL A 19 -10.63 9.65 6.69
N GLY A 20 -9.91 9.50 5.58
CA GLY A 20 -9.61 8.19 4.98
C GLY A 20 -8.39 7.53 5.64
N ASP A 21 -8.11 6.31 5.20
CA ASP A 21 -6.91 5.56 5.58
C ASP A 21 -6.31 4.95 4.30
N MET A 22 -5.00 5.11 4.14
CA MET A 22 -4.27 4.62 2.98
C MET A 22 -3.05 3.84 3.46
N PRO A 23 -2.99 2.52 3.20
CA PRO A 23 -1.80 1.74 3.50
C PRO A 23 -0.60 2.26 2.73
N ILE A 24 0.57 2.29 3.38
CA ILE A 24 1.82 2.66 2.70
C ILE A 24 2.17 1.68 1.58
N TYR A 25 1.89 0.37 1.74
CA TYR A 25 2.21 -0.64 0.73
C TYR A 25 0.94 -1.27 0.13
N VAL A 26 1.03 -1.66 -1.13
CA VAL A 26 0.05 -2.52 -1.80
C VAL A 26 0.33 -4.01 -1.52
N ALA A 27 -0.63 -4.90 -1.81
CA ALA A 27 -0.41 -6.34 -1.73
C ALA A 27 0.39 -6.87 -2.93
N GLU A 28 1.10 -7.99 -2.78
CA GLU A 28 1.84 -8.61 -3.88
C GLU A 28 0.89 -9.06 -5.01
N ASP A 29 -0.17 -9.77 -4.66
CA ASP A 29 -1.24 -10.14 -5.60
C ASP A 29 -2.27 -9.00 -5.73
N SER A 30 -1.85 -7.90 -6.37
CA SER A 30 -2.70 -6.73 -6.64
C SER A 30 -2.59 -6.28 -8.09
N SER A 31 -3.63 -5.59 -8.58
CA SER A 31 -3.60 -4.98 -9.91
C SER A 31 -2.49 -3.93 -10.04
N ASP A 32 -2.14 -3.25 -8.95
CA ASP A 32 -1.10 -2.22 -8.92
C ASP A 32 0.27 -2.82 -9.21
N MET A 33 0.60 -3.94 -8.55
CA MET A 33 1.86 -4.65 -8.75
C MET A 33 1.91 -5.35 -10.12
N TRP A 34 0.81 -5.97 -10.56
CA TRP A 34 0.75 -6.63 -11.86
C TRP A 34 0.92 -5.65 -13.03
N ALA A 35 0.24 -4.50 -12.98
CA ALA A 35 0.29 -3.52 -14.06
C ALA A 35 1.57 -2.67 -14.06
N ASN A 36 2.20 -2.49 -12.89
CA ASN A 36 3.35 -1.60 -12.74
C ASN A 36 4.54 -2.25 -12.00
N PRO A 37 5.02 -3.44 -12.42
CA PRO A 37 6.06 -4.16 -11.67
C PRO A 37 7.38 -3.37 -11.58
N HIS A 38 7.66 -2.49 -12.55
CA HIS A 38 8.83 -1.62 -12.58
C HIS A 38 8.89 -0.57 -11.46
N LEU A 39 7.78 -0.33 -10.75
CA LEU A 39 7.74 0.55 -9.58
C LEU A 39 8.12 -0.18 -8.27
N PHE A 40 8.38 -1.48 -8.35
CA PHE A 40 8.67 -2.34 -7.21
C PHE A 40 9.99 -3.08 -7.42
N LYS A 41 10.58 -3.55 -6.32
CA LYS A 41 11.77 -4.40 -6.36
C LYS A 41 11.41 -5.83 -6.75
N THR A 42 11.29 -6.08 -8.05
CA THR A 42 10.96 -7.40 -8.60
C THR A 42 12.11 -8.04 -9.37
N ASP A 43 12.09 -9.35 -9.49
CA ASP A 43 12.94 -10.08 -10.43
C ASP A 43 12.40 -10.00 -11.87
N ALA A 44 13.11 -10.65 -12.81
CA ALA A 44 12.71 -10.68 -14.23
C ALA A 44 11.39 -11.42 -14.49
N THR A 45 10.87 -12.18 -13.51
CA THR A 45 9.58 -12.86 -13.59
C THR A 45 8.45 -12.07 -12.95
N GLY A 46 8.76 -10.89 -12.37
CA GLY A 46 7.79 -10.03 -11.70
C GLY A 46 7.53 -10.41 -10.23
N LYS A 47 8.32 -11.32 -9.65
CA LYS A 47 8.18 -11.70 -8.23
C LYS A 47 8.93 -10.73 -7.33
N ALA A 48 8.37 -10.40 -6.16
CA ALA A 48 9.04 -9.54 -5.20
C ALA A 48 10.37 -10.15 -4.72
N THR A 49 11.46 -9.40 -4.83
CA THR A 49 12.79 -9.81 -4.33
C THR A 49 13.05 -9.32 -2.91
N CYS A 50 12.30 -8.31 -2.47
CA CYS A 50 12.33 -7.75 -1.13
C CYS A 50 10.90 -7.46 -0.68
N ILE A 51 10.58 -7.86 0.55
CA ILE A 51 9.25 -7.71 1.13
C ILE A 51 9.27 -6.89 2.42
N ALA A 52 8.16 -6.23 2.71
CA ALA A 52 7.99 -5.35 3.84
C ALA A 52 7.87 -6.10 5.18
N GLY A 53 8.28 -5.40 6.23
CA GLY A 53 8.20 -5.85 7.61
C GLY A 53 8.72 -4.78 8.56
N CYS A 54 8.76 -5.14 9.84
CA CYS A 54 9.33 -4.33 10.91
C CYS A 54 10.41 -5.15 11.64
N PRO A 55 11.57 -4.58 12.00
CA PRO A 55 12.60 -5.29 12.76
C PRO A 55 12.12 -5.69 14.16
N PRO A 56 12.84 -6.59 14.86
CA PRO A 56 12.63 -6.84 16.28
C PRO A 56 12.73 -5.58 17.14
N ASP A 57 11.94 -5.52 18.19
CA ASP A 57 11.93 -4.45 19.20
C ASP A 57 11.59 -4.99 20.60
N GLU A 58 11.44 -4.11 21.59
CA GLU A 58 11.11 -4.48 22.98
C GLU A 58 9.75 -5.20 23.12
N PHE A 59 8.87 -5.07 22.13
CA PHE A 59 7.54 -5.68 22.12
C PHE A 59 7.47 -6.96 21.27
N SER A 60 8.39 -7.14 20.32
CA SER A 60 8.49 -8.33 19.47
C SER A 60 9.94 -8.74 19.23
N ALA A 61 10.36 -9.85 19.84
CA ALA A 61 11.72 -10.40 19.69
C ALA A 61 12.06 -10.86 18.26
N THR A 62 11.07 -11.08 17.40
CA THR A 62 11.26 -11.55 16.01
C THR A 62 10.86 -10.52 14.96
N GLY A 63 10.36 -9.35 15.38
CA GLY A 63 9.82 -8.35 14.47
C GLY A 63 8.52 -8.82 13.81
N GLN A 64 8.26 -8.33 12.59
CA GLN A 64 7.07 -8.64 11.80
C GLN A 64 7.43 -8.79 10.32
N LEU A 65 6.85 -9.78 9.66
CA LEU A 65 6.96 -9.97 8.21
C LEU A 65 5.58 -9.78 7.59
N TRP A 66 5.39 -8.68 6.86
CA TRP A 66 4.08 -8.30 6.32
C TRP A 66 3.82 -8.88 4.92
N GLY A 67 4.88 -9.08 4.12
CA GLY A 67 4.79 -9.75 2.82
C GLY A 67 4.48 -8.83 1.64
N ASN A 68 4.28 -7.54 1.86
CA ASN A 68 4.08 -6.57 0.76
C ASN A 68 5.36 -6.38 -0.06
N PRO A 69 5.29 -6.16 -1.39
CA PRO A 69 6.45 -5.79 -2.20
C PRO A 69 7.01 -4.43 -1.77
N ILE A 70 8.33 -4.30 -1.74
CA ILE A 70 9.01 -3.02 -1.50
C ILE A 70 9.09 -2.21 -2.79
N TYR A 71 8.76 -0.91 -2.70
CA TYR A 71 8.91 0.03 -3.81
C TYR A 71 10.36 0.19 -4.26
N ASP A 72 10.54 0.38 -5.56
CA ASP A 72 11.76 0.94 -6.12
C ASP A 72 11.62 2.47 -6.17
N TRP A 73 11.98 3.13 -5.07
CA TRP A 73 11.89 4.58 -4.94
C TRP A 73 12.76 5.33 -5.96
N GLU A 74 13.87 4.75 -6.42
CA GLU A 74 14.71 5.37 -7.45
C GLU A 74 14.06 5.31 -8.84
N ALA A 75 13.25 4.27 -9.11
CA ALA A 75 12.43 4.21 -10.31
C ALA A 75 11.25 5.18 -10.25
N MET A 76 10.67 5.40 -9.06
CA MET A 76 9.55 6.32 -8.84
C MET A 76 9.92 7.81 -8.91
N ASP A 77 11.14 8.18 -8.55
CA ASP A 77 11.61 9.57 -8.54
C ASP A 77 11.93 10.13 -9.95
N LYS A 78 11.78 9.32 -11.01
CA LYS A 78 12.08 9.69 -12.40
C LYS A 78 10.83 10.05 -13.18
#